data_AF-A0A2G9C775-F1
#
_entry.id   AF-A0A2G9C775-F1
#
_cell.length_a   1.000
_cell.length_b   1.000
_cell.length_c   1.000
_cell.angle_alpha   90.00
_cell.angle_beta   90.00
_cell.angle_gamma   90.00
#
_symmetry.space_group_name_H-M   'P 1'
#
loop_
_entity.id
_entity.type
_entity.pdbx_description
1 polymer ?
#
loop_
_entity_poly.entity_id
_entity_poly.type
_entity_poly.pdbx_seq_one_letter_code
_entity_poly.pdbx_strand_id
1 'polypeptide(L)'
;MSAVVPMPVVRPMVGRRSVATRRREDLLGRVHLAVRMARRSLKRALAEEEGPAIGISGRPDQPAPLVLAKVIGEAAMLLRMAASLRGEDETLDVESRLLAVQLVAPARGARVKARLCHDTGRALEHASAHLFLGDAGYPDEAFDRLLDELLEGELPGGAERLPNHQLECEWLDQIRRGRVEVEPIDAELLAATCIGWPLDVLACSTLDLYMFTHVVLYASDMGRRPVRLPRSVDEVLAEAEAALAAALDADNFDLAAELLWTWPMLDRPWSPAAVFAFDLLSKVQDELGFLPGPDHARWTAAPAPGLAPDEVVLRTSYHATLVMGMLCAAALRPGAALPASPVSPASPAS
;
A
#
# COMPACT_ATOMS: atom_id res chain seq x y z
N MET A 1 -6.82 27.59 -23.41
CA MET A 1 -6.96 26.73 -24.59
C MET A 1 -6.14 25.47 -24.34
N SER A 2 -6.76 24.45 -23.73
CA SER A 2 -6.09 23.20 -23.39
C SER A 2 -6.01 22.32 -24.63
N ALA A 3 -4.79 22.02 -25.07
CA ALA A 3 -4.56 21.00 -26.07
C ALA A 3 -4.66 19.63 -25.37
N VAL A 4 -5.79 18.95 -25.57
CA VAL A 4 -5.95 17.53 -25.26
C VAL A 4 -5.08 16.78 -26.27
N VAL A 5 -3.95 16.25 -25.81
CA VAL A 5 -3.13 15.33 -26.60
C VAL A 5 -3.69 13.92 -26.38
N PRO A 6 -4.22 13.24 -27.41
CA PRO A 6 -4.70 11.87 -27.26
C PRO A 6 -3.49 10.95 -27.03
N MET A 7 -3.48 10.24 -25.90
CA MET A 7 -2.49 9.21 -25.59
C MET A 7 -2.80 7.92 -26.38
N PRO A 8 -1.78 7.12 -26.74
CA PRO A 8 -1.97 5.92 -27.52
C PRO A 8 -2.64 4.83 -26.68
N VAL A 9 -3.75 4.32 -27.19
CA VAL A 9 -4.47 3.16 -26.65
C VAL A 9 -3.54 1.95 -26.63
N VAL A 10 -3.14 1.50 -25.44
CA VAL A 10 -2.47 0.22 -25.26
C VAL A 10 -3.51 -0.87 -25.52
N ARG A 11 -3.47 -1.48 -26.71
CA ARG A 11 -4.29 -2.65 -26.99
C ARG A 11 -3.69 -3.85 -26.26
N PRO A 12 -4.44 -4.55 -25.40
CA PRO A 12 -3.95 -5.79 -24.80
C PRO A 12 -3.73 -6.81 -25.92
N MET A 13 -2.48 -7.20 -26.14
CA MET A 13 -2.17 -8.35 -26.97
C MET A 13 -2.74 -9.59 -26.29
N VAL A 14 -3.77 -10.18 -26.91
CA VAL A 14 -4.39 -11.42 -26.46
C VAL A 14 -3.41 -12.57 -26.70
N GLY A 15 -2.50 -12.77 -25.75
CA GLY A 15 -1.63 -13.96 -25.63
C GLY A 15 -2.15 -14.85 -24.50
N ARG A 16 -2.27 -16.16 -24.79
CA ARG A 16 -2.61 -17.31 -23.92
C ARG A 16 -3.24 -16.99 -22.54
N ARG A 17 -4.51 -17.40 -22.39
CA ARG A 17 -5.26 -17.45 -21.12
C ARG A 17 -4.49 -18.22 -20.03
N SER A 18 -3.59 -17.56 -19.32
CA SER A 18 -3.47 -17.79 -17.89
C SER A 18 -4.75 -17.20 -17.31
N VAL A 19 -5.71 -18.06 -16.98
CA VAL A 19 -6.83 -17.60 -16.16
C VAL A 19 -6.17 -17.27 -14.83
N ALA A 20 -6.15 -15.99 -14.44
CA ALA A 20 -5.76 -15.60 -13.10
C ALA A 20 -6.62 -16.44 -12.15
N THR A 21 -6.04 -17.49 -11.59
CA THR A 21 -6.75 -18.34 -10.69
C THR A 21 -6.79 -17.59 -9.37
N ARG A 22 -7.97 -17.35 -8.82
CA ARG A 22 -8.15 -16.76 -7.48
C ARG A 22 -7.83 -17.78 -6.38
N ARG A 23 -6.89 -18.70 -6.65
CA ARG A 23 -6.52 -19.74 -5.70
C ARG A 23 -5.60 -19.13 -4.66
N ARG A 24 -5.60 -19.73 -3.49
CA ARG A 24 -4.74 -19.36 -2.37
C ARG A 24 -3.26 -19.28 -2.76
N GLU A 25 -2.77 -20.25 -3.54
CA GLU A 25 -1.38 -20.28 -4.04
C GLU A 25 -1.03 -19.06 -4.89
N ASP A 26 -1.96 -18.59 -5.73
CA ASP A 26 -1.74 -17.42 -6.59
C ASP A 26 -1.68 -16.12 -5.79
N LEU A 27 -2.51 -16.01 -4.73
CA LEU A 27 -2.46 -14.88 -3.80
C LEU A 27 -1.15 -14.90 -3.02
N LEU A 28 -0.72 -16.05 -2.50
CA LEU A 28 0.57 -16.20 -1.81
C LEU A 28 1.73 -15.82 -2.74
N GLY A 29 1.71 -16.26 -3.99
CA GLY A 29 2.72 -15.89 -4.99
C GLY A 29 2.86 -14.37 -5.20
N ARG A 30 1.77 -13.61 -5.07
CA ARG A 30 1.78 -12.15 -5.15
C ARG A 30 2.34 -11.50 -3.89
N VAL A 31 2.09 -12.08 -2.71
CA VAL A 31 2.77 -11.66 -1.46
C VAL A 31 4.29 -11.89 -1.58
N HIS A 32 4.72 -13.05 -2.06
CA HIS A 32 6.15 -13.32 -2.34
C HIS A 32 6.76 -12.32 -3.31
N LEU A 33 6.05 -11.99 -4.39
CA LEU A 33 6.50 -10.98 -5.34
C LEU A 33 6.69 -9.61 -4.67
N ALA A 34 5.74 -9.18 -3.85
CA ALA A 34 5.83 -7.93 -3.10
C ALA A 34 7.01 -7.93 -2.12
N VAL A 35 7.25 -9.01 -1.37
CA VAL A 35 8.38 -9.13 -0.44
C VAL A 35 9.72 -9.04 -1.20
N ARG A 36 9.84 -9.72 -2.35
CA ARG A 36 11.03 -9.63 -3.20
C ARG A 36 11.22 -8.23 -3.79
N MET A 37 10.15 -7.59 -4.24
CA MET A 37 10.17 -6.22 -4.74
C MET A 37 10.64 -5.25 -3.64
N ALA A 38 10.08 -5.34 -2.44
CA ALA A 38 10.46 -4.53 -1.28
C ALA A 38 11.96 -4.65 -0.96
N ARG A 39 12.50 -5.88 -0.96
CA ARG A 39 13.95 -6.11 -0.74
C ARG A 39 14.81 -5.45 -1.81
N ARG A 40 14.43 -5.56 -3.08
CA ARG A 40 15.17 -4.93 -4.20
C ARG A 40 15.12 -3.40 -4.09
N SER A 41 13.95 -2.84 -3.84
CA SER A 41 13.75 -1.40 -3.67
C SER A 41 14.52 -0.85 -2.47
N LEU A 42 14.52 -1.57 -1.34
CA LEU A 42 15.29 -1.19 -0.15
C LEU A 42 16.79 -1.16 -0.44
N LYS A 43 17.33 -2.22 -1.04
CA LYS A 43 18.75 -2.28 -1.42
C LYS A 43 19.12 -1.11 -2.34
N ARG A 44 18.25 -0.79 -3.30
CA ARG A 44 18.48 0.32 -4.23
C ARG A 44 18.44 1.67 -3.53
N ALA A 45 17.41 1.93 -2.73
CA ALA A 45 17.25 3.19 -2.01
C ALA A 45 18.40 3.45 -1.02
N LEU A 46 18.92 2.40 -0.36
CA LEU A 46 20.11 2.51 0.49
C LEU A 46 21.36 2.89 -0.32
N ALA A 47 21.58 2.24 -1.46
CA ALA A 47 22.71 2.56 -2.33
C ALA A 47 22.65 3.99 -2.90
N GLU A 48 21.45 4.53 -3.13
CA GLU A 48 21.27 5.92 -3.56
C GLU A 48 21.55 6.93 -2.44
N GLU A 49 21.22 6.58 -1.19
CA GLU A 49 21.50 7.43 -0.02
C GLU A 49 22.99 7.44 0.37
N GLU A 50 23.70 6.34 0.17
CA GLU A 50 25.15 6.22 0.39
C GLU A 50 26.00 6.84 -0.74
N GLY A 51 25.39 7.08 -1.91
CA GLY A 51 26.06 7.66 -3.07
C GLY A 51 26.42 9.13 -2.91
N PRO A 52 27.23 9.70 -3.82
CA PRO A 52 27.51 11.14 -3.82
C PRO A 52 26.20 11.91 -3.90
N ALA A 53 26.05 12.96 -3.07
CA ALA A 53 24.88 13.82 -3.02
C ALA A 53 24.67 14.58 -4.34
N ILE A 54 24.17 13.88 -5.35
CA ILE A 54 23.58 14.48 -6.53
C ILE A 54 22.24 15.01 -6.03
N GLY A 55 22.05 16.32 -6.06
CA GLY A 55 20.86 16.98 -5.53
C GLY A 55 19.59 16.22 -5.91
N ILE A 56 18.73 16.01 -4.91
CA ILE A 56 17.45 15.27 -4.98
C ILE A 56 16.46 15.93 -5.97
N SER A 57 16.85 17.03 -6.62
CA SER A 57 16.19 17.53 -7.83
C SER A 57 16.28 16.46 -8.92
N GLY A 58 15.19 15.69 -9.07
CA GLY A 58 15.06 14.68 -10.11
C GLY A 58 15.47 15.26 -11.46
N ARG A 59 16.28 14.53 -12.22
CA ARG A 59 16.59 14.95 -13.57
C ARG A 59 15.30 14.76 -14.40
N PRO A 60 14.85 15.76 -15.18
CA PRO A 60 13.58 15.68 -15.91
C PRO A 60 13.56 14.55 -16.96
N ASP A 61 14.74 14.01 -17.30
CA ASP A 61 14.96 12.89 -18.21
C ASP A 61 15.00 11.51 -17.53
N GLN A 62 14.70 11.41 -16.21
CA GLN A 62 14.68 10.14 -15.48
C GLN A 62 13.46 10.01 -14.54
N PRO A 63 12.99 8.78 -14.27
CA PRO A 63 12.02 8.54 -13.21
C PRO A 63 12.58 8.99 -11.86
N ALA A 64 11.69 9.48 -11.00
CA ALA A 64 12.03 9.95 -9.67
C ALA A 64 12.79 8.85 -8.88
N PRO A 65 13.83 9.23 -8.10
CA PRO A 65 14.55 8.28 -7.27
C PRO A 65 13.66 7.70 -6.17
N LEU A 66 14.07 6.54 -5.64
CA LEU A 66 13.35 5.92 -4.53
C LEU A 66 13.59 6.73 -3.24
N VAL A 67 12.51 7.17 -2.62
CA VAL A 67 12.60 7.86 -1.32
C VAL A 67 12.79 6.83 -0.22
N LEU A 68 14.00 6.72 0.34
CA LEU A 68 14.33 5.66 1.31
C LEU A 68 13.33 5.55 2.48
N ALA A 69 12.90 6.68 3.04
CA ALA A 69 11.92 6.69 4.14
C ALA A 69 10.58 6.07 3.73
N LYS A 70 10.11 6.34 2.50
CA LYS A 70 8.88 5.76 1.94
C LYS A 70 9.03 4.24 1.77
N VAL A 71 10.14 3.80 1.16
CA VAL A 71 10.44 2.37 0.94
C VAL A 71 10.49 1.60 2.26
N ILE A 72 11.13 2.15 3.30
CA ILE A 72 11.19 1.53 4.62
C ILE A 72 9.79 1.39 5.24
N GLY A 73 9.00 2.47 5.23
CA GLY A 73 7.64 2.47 5.78
C GLY A 73 6.73 1.44 5.11
N GLU A 74 6.70 1.43 3.78
CA GLU A 74 5.84 0.52 3.01
C GLU A 74 6.29 -0.95 3.12
N ALA A 75 7.60 -1.20 3.17
CA ALA A 75 8.12 -2.55 3.37
C ALA A 75 7.81 -3.07 4.79
N ALA A 76 7.90 -2.22 5.81
CA ALA A 76 7.51 -2.56 7.18
C ALA A 76 5.99 -2.82 7.28
N MET A 77 5.18 -2.00 6.61
CA MET A 77 3.73 -2.17 6.48
C MET A 77 3.37 -3.50 5.80
N LEU A 78 4.10 -3.87 4.74
CA LEU A 78 3.92 -5.16 4.06
C LEU A 78 4.19 -6.33 5.02
N LEU A 79 5.27 -6.27 5.79
CA LEU A 79 5.60 -7.29 6.80
C LEU A 79 4.52 -7.40 7.87
N ARG A 80 3.96 -6.27 8.31
CA ARG A 80 2.83 -6.27 9.25
C ARG A 80 1.62 -6.97 8.64
N MET A 81 1.23 -6.63 7.42
CA MET A 81 0.08 -7.28 6.77
C MET A 81 0.32 -8.77 6.52
N ALA A 82 1.52 -9.16 6.11
CA ALA A 82 1.90 -10.56 5.90
C ALA A 82 2.06 -11.36 7.21
N ALA A 83 2.10 -10.71 8.38
CA ALA A 83 2.30 -11.39 9.66
C ALA A 83 1.20 -12.41 9.99
N SER A 84 -0.03 -12.23 9.48
CA SER A 84 -1.12 -13.19 9.66
C SER A 84 -0.92 -14.49 8.88
N LEU A 85 0.02 -14.53 7.93
CA LEU A 85 0.33 -15.69 7.08
C LEU A 85 1.48 -16.54 7.64
N ARG A 86 1.96 -16.23 8.85
CA ARG A 86 3.09 -16.93 9.48
C ARG A 86 2.77 -18.40 9.70
N GLY A 87 3.72 -19.27 9.36
CA GLY A 87 3.56 -20.72 9.44
C GLY A 87 2.64 -21.31 8.37
N GLU A 88 2.07 -20.50 7.47
CA GLU A 88 1.28 -20.98 6.34
C GLU A 88 2.15 -21.32 5.13
N ASP A 89 3.29 -20.63 4.97
CA ASP A 89 4.29 -20.88 3.92
C ASP A 89 5.71 -20.63 4.46
N GLU A 90 6.52 -21.69 4.56
CA GLU A 90 7.89 -21.63 5.09
C GLU A 90 8.81 -20.73 4.27
N THR A 91 8.62 -20.68 2.95
CA THR A 91 9.43 -19.83 2.07
C THR A 91 9.12 -18.36 2.34
N LEU A 92 7.84 -18.02 2.50
CA LEU A 92 7.41 -16.65 2.79
C LEU A 92 7.93 -16.20 4.16
N ASP A 93 7.92 -17.09 5.14
CA ASP A 93 8.49 -16.82 6.47
C ASP A 93 9.98 -16.50 6.40
N VAL A 94 10.75 -17.27 5.62
CA VAL A 94 12.18 -17.01 5.40
C VAL A 94 12.39 -15.68 4.68
N GLU A 95 11.67 -15.42 3.60
CA GLU A 95 11.80 -14.16 2.84
C GLU A 95 11.41 -12.93 3.66
N SER A 96 10.33 -13.04 4.45
CA SER A 96 9.86 -11.99 5.36
C SER A 96 10.88 -11.70 6.45
N ARG A 97 11.49 -12.75 7.03
CA ARG A 97 12.57 -12.59 8.02
C ARG A 97 13.80 -11.93 7.42
N LEU A 98 14.19 -12.29 6.20
CA LEU A 98 15.30 -11.66 5.50
C LEU A 98 15.03 -10.17 5.23
N LEU A 99 13.81 -9.81 4.83
CA LEU A 99 13.41 -8.41 4.66
C LEU A 99 13.43 -7.67 6.01
N ALA A 100 12.92 -8.26 7.09
CA ALA A 100 12.93 -7.66 8.42
C ALA A 100 14.35 -7.36 8.91
N VAL A 101 15.29 -8.31 8.75
CA VAL A 101 16.71 -8.11 9.09
C VAL A 101 17.31 -6.91 8.34
N GLN A 102 16.93 -6.71 7.08
CA GLN A 102 17.38 -5.56 6.27
C GLN A 102 16.73 -4.24 6.70
N LEU A 103 15.53 -4.28 7.27
CA LEU A 103 14.77 -3.09 7.67
C LEU A 103 15.08 -2.58 9.08
N VAL A 104 15.47 -3.45 10.02
CA VAL A 104 15.64 -3.07 11.43
C VAL A 104 16.62 -1.89 11.59
N ALA A 105 17.81 -1.98 10.99
CA ALA A 105 18.81 -0.93 11.10
C ALA A 105 18.34 0.42 10.49
N PRO A 106 17.85 0.48 9.24
CA PRO A 106 17.39 1.75 8.67
C PRO A 106 16.09 2.28 9.29
N ALA A 107 15.21 1.43 9.84
CA ALA A 107 13.99 1.85 10.52
C ALA A 107 14.21 2.39 11.94
N ARG A 108 15.33 2.04 12.59
CA ARG A 108 15.60 2.37 14.02
C ARG A 108 16.95 3.07 14.24
N GLY A 109 17.66 3.36 13.15
CA GLY A 109 19.00 3.90 13.17
C GLY A 109 19.07 5.37 13.60
N ALA A 110 20.30 5.89 13.65
CA ALA A 110 20.60 7.25 14.10
C ALA A 110 19.81 8.32 13.33
N ARG A 111 19.55 8.13 12.03
CA ARG A 111 18.78 9.05 11.20
C ARG A 111 17.32 9.18 11.68
N VAL A 112 16.67 8.06 12.00
CA VAL A 112 15.29 8.09 12.49
C VAL A 112 15.24 8.72 13.88
N LYS A 113 16.17 8.33 14.77
CA LYS A 113 16.30 8.93 16.11
C LYS A 113 16.53 10.45 16.04
N ALA A 114 17.38 10.91 15.12
CA ALA A 114 17.59 12.35 14.91
C ALA A 114 16.30 13.06 14.46
N ARG A 115 15.52 12.47 13.54
CA ARG A 115 14.22 13.03 13.13
C ARG A 115 13.23 13.10 14.28
N LEU A 116 13.13 12.03 15.08
CA LEU A 116 12.27 12.00 16.27
C LEU A 116 12.61 13.15 17.23
N CYS A 117 13.88 13.41 17.49
CA CYS A 117 14.31 14.49 18.37
C CYS A 117 14.14 15.89 17.75
N HIS A 118 14.21 16.02 16.43
CA HIS A 118 14.10 17.31 15.73
C HIS A 118 12.65 17.74 15.47
N ASP A 119 11.74 16.79 15.28
CA ASP A 119 10.33 17.03 14.97
C ASP A 119 9.46 16.09 15.82
N THR A 120 9.45 16.35 17.13
CA THR A 120 8.68 15.56 18.11
C THR A 120 7.18 15.60 17.81
N GLY A 121 6.71 16.70 17.23
CA GLY A 121 5.35 16.85 16.74
C GLY A 121 4.96 15.78 15.73
N ARG A 122 5.91 15.16 15.01
CA ARG A 122 5.71 14.08 14.03
C ARG A 122 6.34 12.75 14.45
N ALA A 123 6.56 12.56 15.75
CA ALA A 123 7.29 11.41 16.26
C ALA A 123 6.65 10.07 15.85
N LEU A 124 5.32 9.95 15.91
CA LEU A 124 4.62 8.73 15.49
C LEU A 124 4.85 8.41 14.01
N GLU A 125 4.74 9.41 13.12
CA GLU A 125 4.95 9.19 11.69
C GLU A 125 6.40 8.79 11.38
N HIS A 126 7.36 9.42 12.07
CA HIS A 126 8.77 9.06 11.98
C HIS A 126 9.06 7.65 12.53
N ALA A 127 8.31 7.20 13.53
CA ALA A 127 8.42 5.88 14.13
C ALA A 127 7.57 4.80 13.43
N SER A 128 6.72 5.14 12.46
CA SER A 128 5.76 4.22 11.81
C SER A 128 6.36 2.88 11.41
N ALA A 129 7.52 2.88 10.73
CA ALA A 129 8.20 1.64 10.34
C ALA A 129 8.65 0.79 11.54
N HIS A 130 9.13 1.43 12.61
CA HIS A 130 9.47 0.73 13.85
C HIS A 130 8.22 0.09 14.49
N LEU A 131 7.10 0.82 14.53
CA LEU A 131 5.81 0.34 15.07
C LEU A 131 5.28 -0.86 14.28
N PHE A 132 5.30 -0.79 12.95
CA PHE A 132 4.89 -1.91 12.10
C PHE A 132 5.78 -3.13 12.26
N LEU A 133 7.10 -2.94 12.39
CA LEU A 133 8.03 -4.04 12.66
C LEU A 133 7.82 -4.66 14.04
N GLY A 134 7.56 -3.84 15.07
CA GLY A 134 7.26 -4.29 16.43
C GLY A 134 6.00 -5.16 16.46
N ASP A 135 4.91 -4.67 15.87
CA ASP A 135 3.64 -5.40 15.74
C ASP A 135 3.76 -6.66 14.86
N ALA A 136 4.65 -6.64 13.86
CA ALA A 136 5.03 -7.83 13.09
C ALA A 136 5.93 -8.79 13.89
N GLY A 137 6.20 -8.59 15.17
CA GLY A 137 6.99 -9.50 16.01
C GLY A 137 8.51 -9.33 15.91
N TYR A 138 8.98 -8.14 15.55
CA TYR A 138 10.39 -7.75 15.62
C TYR A 138 10.57 -6.58 16.62
N PRO A 139 10.38 -6.79 17.94
CA PRO A 139 10.38 -5.70 18.92
C PRO A 139 11.75 -5.02 19.08
N ASP A 140 11.75 -3.81 19.66
CA ASP A 140 12.96 -3.11 20.10
C ASP A 140 12.61 -2.20 21.29
N GLU A 141 12.70 -2.78 22.49
CA GLU A 141 12.33 -2.11 23.74
C GLU A 141 13.13 -0.82 24.00
N ALA A 142 14.35 -0.71 23.46
CA ALA A 142 15.15 0.50 23.63
C ALA A 142 14.61 1.64 22.78
N PHE A 143 14.09 1.33 21.59
CA PHE A 143 13.40 2.30 20.75
C PHE A 143 12.01 2.62 21.31
N ASP A 144 11.28 1.63 21.84
CA ASP A 144 9.98 1.83 22.49
C ASP A 144 10.11 2.84 23.64
N ARG A 145 11.07 2.64 24.55
CA ARG A 145 11.35 3.58 25.66
C ARG A 145 11.68 4.99 25.18
N LEU A 146 12.51 5.12 24.14
CA LEU A 146 12.83 6.44 23.57
C LEU A 146 11.57 7.13 23.03
N LEU A 147 10.71 6.39 22.33
CA LEU A 147 9.48 6.95 21.77
C LEU A 147 8.51 7.36 22.89
N ASP A 148 8.37 6.55 23.93
CA ASP A 148 7.54 6.86 25.10
C ASP A 148 8.05 8.12 25.82
N GLU A 149 9.35 8.22 26.09
CA GLU A 149 9.96 9.41 26.69
C GLU A 149 9.71 10.69 25.88
N LEU A 150 9.74 10.61 24.55
CA LEU A 150 9.48 11.75 23.65
C LEU A 150 8.01 12.16 23.62
N LEU A 151 7.08 11.20 23.74
CA LEU A 151 5.64 11.45 23.66
C LEU A 151 5.02 11.84 25.02
N GLU A 152 5.59 11.38 26.14
CA GLU A 152 5.15 11.74 27.49
C GLU A 152 5.67 13.11 27.96
N GLY A 153 6.69 13.66 27.28
CA GLY A 153 7.18 15.01 27.54
C GLY A 153 6.17 16.11 27.18
N GLU A 154 6.48 17.36 27.55
CA GLU A 154 5.73 18.51 27.03
C GLU A 154 5.90 18.57 25.51
N LEU A 155 4.88 18.14 24.77
CA LEU A 155 4.87 18.26 23.32
C LEU A 155 4.79 19.75 22.97
N PRO A 156 5.84 20.35 22.37
CA PRO A 156 5.67 21.66 21.75
C PRO A 156 4.57 21.49 20.70
N GLY A 157 3.55 22.36 20.74
CA GLY A 157 2.42 22.28 19.82
C GLY A 157 2.90 22.06 18.37
N GLY A 158 2.35 21.04 17.71
CA GLY A 158 2.69 20.71 16.34
C GLY A 158 2.05 21.65 15.32
N ALA A 159 2.41 21.48 14.04
CA ALA A 159 1.70 22.12 12.95
C ALA A 159 0.21 21.70 12.94
N GLU A 160 -0.64 22.53 12.32
CA GLU A 160 -2.03 22.16 12.04
C GLU A 160 -2.09 20.82 11.30
N ARG A 161 -2.99 19.94 11.74
CA ARG A 161 -3.17 18.60 11.16
C ARG A 161 -4.58 18.46 10.62
N LEU A 162 -4.67 18.08 9.34
CA LEU A 162 -5.92 17.69 8.73
C LEU A 162 -6.45 16.38 9.36
N PRO A 163 -7.78 16.13 9.34
CA PRO A 163 -8.38 14.96 9.98
C PRO A 163 -7.76 13.62 9.57
N ASN A 164 -7.40 13.44 8.30
CA ASN A 164 -6.79 12.18 7.84
C ASN A 164 -5.42 11.90 8.50
N HIS A 165 -4.61 12.93 8.73
CA HIS A 165 -3.31 12.78 9.41
C HIS A 165 -3.48 12.58 10.92
N GLN A 166 -4.51 13.20 11.50
CA GLN A 166 -4.88 12.94 12.90
C GLN A 166 -5.31 11.47 13.07
N LEU A 167 -6.12 10.95 12.14
CA LEU A 167 -6.56 9.55 12.12
C LEU A 167 -5.38 8.57 12.01
N GLU A 168 -4.43 8.85 11.11
CA GLU A 168 -3.19 8.05 11.01
C GLU A 168 -2.46 7.99 12.35
N CYS A 169 -2.34 9.13 13.04
CA CYS A 169 -1.60 9.21 14.29
C CYS A 169 -2.33 8.53 15.45
N GLU A 170 -3.65 8.65 15.54
CA GLU A 170 -4.44 7.88 16.50
C GLU A 170 -4.24 6.37 16.27
N TRP A 171 -4.29 5.94 15.01
CA TRP A 171 -4.05 4.54 14.67
C TRP A 171 -2.63 4.07 15.01
N LEU A 172 -1.58 4.84 14.67
CA LEU A 172 -0.19 4.53 15.02
C LEU A 172 0.03 4.46 16.54
N ASP A 173 -0.62 5.35 17.29
CA ASP A 173 -0.56 5.37 18.75
C ASP A 173 -1.28 4.17 19.38
N GLN A 174 -2.40 3.73 18.80
CA GLN A 174 -3.06 2.48 19.19
C GLN A 174 -2.16 1.26 18.94
N ILE A 175 -1.41 1.22 17.82
CA ILE A 175 -0.41 0.17 17.58
C ILE A 175 0.66 0.21 18.66
N ARG A 176 1.24 1.39 18.93
CA ARG A 176 2.27 1.59 19.96
C ARG A 176 1.83 1.06 21.33
N ARG A 177 0.60 1.35 21.72
CA ARG A 177 0.03 0.94 23.02
C ARG A 177 -0.47 -0.51 23.05
N GLY A 178 -0.46 -1.21 21.92
CA GLY A 178 -1.06 -2.55 21.79
C GLY A 178 -2.57 -2.55 22.03
N ARG A 179 -3.27 -1.48 21.62
CA ARG A 179 -4.69 -1.25 21.93
C ARG A 179 -5.63 -1.38 20.72
N VAL A 180 -5.11 -1.67 19.53
CA VAL A 180 -5.89 -1.64 18.29
C VAL A 180 -7.13 -2.55 18.30
N GLU A 181 -7.06 -3.69 18.99
CA GLU A 181 -8.18 -4.65 19.08
C GLU A 181 -9.28 -4.24 20.07
N VAL A 182 -8.97 -3.35 21.03
CA VAL A 182 -9.85 -3.01 22.15
C VAL A 182 -10.34 -1.57 22.11
N GLU A 183 -9.58 -0.66 21.50
CA GLU A 183 -9.93 0.74 21.36
C GLU A 183 -10.46 1.00 19.94
N PRO A 184 -11.74 1.38 19.79
CA PRO A 184 -12.24 1.85 18.50
C PRO A 184 -11.59 3.20 18.16
N ILE A 185 -11.55 3.52 16.87
CA ILE A 185 -11.23 4.88 16.42
C ILE A 185 -12.31 5.85 16.90
N ASP A 186 -11.89 7.06 17.22
CA ASP A 186 -12.78 8.19 17.48
C ASP A 186 -13.75 8.42 16.32
N ALA A 187 -15.05 8.29 16.62
CA ALA A 187 -16.11 8.40 15.62
C ALA A 187 -16.26 9.83 15.07
N GLU A 188 -16.00 10.86 15.87
CA GLU A 188 -16.02 12.26 15.44
C GLU A 188 -14.84 12.54 14.51
N LEU A 189 -13.66 12.02 14.85
CA LEU A 189 -12.49 12.14 13.98
C LEU A 189 -12.72 11.43 12.64
N LEU A 190 -13.24 10.20 12.67
CA LEU A 190 -13.57 9.47 11.45
C LEU A 190 -14.60 10.22 10.60
N ALA A 191 -15.62 10.82 11.22
CA ALA A 191 -16.62 11.65 10.52
C ALA A 191 -16.02 12.94 9.93
N ALA A 192 -14.92 13.46 10.50
CA ALA A 192 -14.23 14.63 9.97
C ALA A 192 -13.31 14.32 8.77
N THR A 193 -12.99 13.05 8.53
CA THR A 193 -12.21 12.62 7.34
C THR A 193 -13.04 12.61 6.06
N CYS A 194 -12.41 12.33 4.92
CA CYS A 194 -13.11 12.25 3.63
C CYS A 194 -14.21 11.17 3.61
N ILE A 195 -14.15 10.13 4.45
CA ILE A 195 -15.19 9.07 4.48
C ILE A 195 -16.51 9.56 5.09
N GLY A 196 -16.49 10.68 5.84
CA GLY A 196 -17.69 11.31 6.40
C GLY A 196 -18.58 12.00 5.36
N TRP A 197 -18.08 12.22 4.15
CA TRP A 197 -18.73 13.04 3.12
C TRP A 197 -18.90 12.25 1.81
N PRO A 198 -19.99 12.47 1.05
CA PRO A 198 -20.14 11.89 -0.27
C PRO A 198 -18.96 12.23 -1.18
N LEU A 199 -18.40 11.21 -1.83
CA LEU A 199 -17.27 11.35 -2.75
C LEU A 199 -17.79 11.58 -4.18
N ASP A 200 -17.64 12.79 -4.69
CA ASP A 200 -17.87 13.06 -6.12
C ASP A 200 -16.67 12.58 -6.93
N VAL A 201 -16.71 11.33 -7.38
CA VAL A 201 -15.62 10.68 -8.14
C VAL A 201 -15.26 11.44 -9.41
N LEU A 202 -16.20 12.18 -10.02
CA LEU A 202 -15.94 12.94 -11.24
C LEU A 202 -15.26 14.28 -10.99
N ALA A 203 -15.41 14.84 -9.78
CA ALA A 203 -14.85 16.13 -9.41
C ALA A 203 -13.63 16.03 -8.48
N CYS A 204 -13.43 14.89 -7.82
CA CYS A 204 -12.31 14.68 -6.91
C CYS A 204 -10.98 14.50 -7.65
N SER A 205 -9.90 14.88 -7.00
CA SER A 205 -8.54 14.64 -7.50
C SER A 205 -8.10 13.20 -7.20
N THR A 206 -7.06 12.73 -7.91
CA THR A 206 -6.42 11.45 -7.59
C THR A 206 -5.92 11.41 -6.13
N LEU A 207 -5.48 12.56 -5.59
CA LEU A 207 -5.05 12.66 -4.20
C LEU A 207 -6.21 12.40 -3.23
N ASP A 208 -7.42 12.88 -3.53
CA ASP A 208 -8.60 12.63 -2.69
C ASP A 208 -8.94 11.12 -2.65
N LEU A 209 -8.76 10.42 -3.77
CA LEU A 209 -8.94 8.97 -3.85
C LEU A 209 -7.88 8.21 -3.04
N TYR A 210 -6.61 8.63 -3.06
CA TYR A 210 -5.60 8.08 -2.14
C TYR A 210 -5.93 8.39 -0.67
N MET A 211 -6.45 9.58 -0.36
CA MET A 211 -6.86 9.86 1.01
C MET A 211 -8.00 8.94 1.47
N PHE A 212 -8.94 8.62 0.58
CA PHE A 212 -9.99 7.65 0.84
C PHE A 212 -9.43 6.25 1.17
N THR A 213 -8.49 5.74 0.37
CA THR A 213 -7.91 4.40 0.59
C THR A 213 -7.15 4.33 1.91
N HIS A 214 -6.43 5.40 2.28
CA HIS A 214 -5.72 5.52 3.55
C HIS A 214 -6.67 5.57 4.75
N VAL A 215 -7.77 6.33 4.67
CA VAL A 215 -8.78 6.38 5.76
C VAL A 215 -9.37 5.00 6.01
N VAL A 216 -9.71 4.25 4.96
CA VAL A 216 -10.20 2.87 5.09
C VAL A 216 -9.14 1.98 5.76
N LEU A 217 -7.88 2.12 5.37
CA LEU A 217 -6.76 1.37 5.93
C LEU A 217 -6.57 1.66 7.44
N TYR A 218 -6.52 2.92 7.85
CA TYR A 218 -6.33 3.30 9.26
C TYR A 218 -7.54 2.93 10.12
N ALA A 219 -8.75 3.23 9.63
CA ALA A 219 -9.98 2.98 10.37
C ALA A 219 -10.18 1.48 10.66
N SER A 220 -9.82 0.62 9.70
CA SER A 220 -9.98 -0.83 9.81
C SER A 220 -8.78 -1.56 10.42
N ASP A 221 -7.71 -0.84 10.77
CA ASP A 221 -6.41 -1.45 11.06
C ASP A 221 -5.98 -2.46 9.99
N MET A 222 -5.98 -2.01 8.73
CA MET A 222 -5.74 -2.86 7.56
C MET A 222 -6.75 -4.00 7.43
N GLY A 223 -7.94 -3.88 8.03
CA GLY A 223 -8.99 -4.91 8.10
C GLY A 223 -8.84 -5.93 9.21
N ARG A 224 -8.07 -5.62 10.26
CA ARG A 224 -7.97 -6.47 11.47
C ARG A 224 -9.07 -6.17 12.49
N ARG A 225 -9.78 -5.04 12.35
CA ARG A 225 -10.92 -4.70 13.20
C ARG A 225 -12.14 -4.27 12.37
N PRO A 226 -13.37 -4.48 12.90
CA PRO A 226 -14.57 -3.92 12.30
C PRO A 226 -14.58 -2.40 12.41
N VAL A 227 -15.15 -1.73 11.40
CA VAL A 227 -15.28 -0.27 11.36
C VAL A 227 -16.74 0.15 11.47
N ARG A 228 -17.02 1.07 12.40
CA ARG A 228 -18.30 1.78 12.44
C ARG A 228 -18.19 3.06 11.61
N LEU A 229 -18.60 2.98 10.35
CA LEU A 229 -18.55 4.12 9.43
C LEU A 229 -19.57 5.21 9.81
N PRO A 230 -19.26 6.49 9.52
CA PRO A 230 -20.17 7.62 9.74
C PRO A 230 -21.34 7.66 8.75
N ARG A 231 -21.21 6.96 7.61
CA ARG A 231 -22.21 6.78 6.57
C ARG A 231 -22.50 5.30 6.34
N SER A 232 -23.50 4.97 5.52
CA SER A 232 -23.78 3.58 5.25
C SER A 232 -22.59 2.91 4.54
N VAL A 233 -22.34 1.64 4.88
CA VAL A 233 -21.26 0.88 4.25
C VAL A 233 -21.52 0.71 2.75
N ASP A 234 -22.79 0.58 2.36
CA ASP A 234 -23.19 0.43 0.96
C ASP A 234 -22.87 1.68 0.12
N GLU A 235 -23.08 2.89 0.66
CA GLU A 235 -22.68 4.14 0.00
C GLU A 235 -21.15 4.22 -0.18
N VAL A 236 -20.40 3.89 0.88
CA VAL A 236 -18.92 3.91 0.83
C VAL A 236 -18.38 2.88 -0.18
N LEU A 237 -18.99 1.69 -0.26
CA LEU A 237 -18.62 0.69 -1.26
C LEU A 237 -18.99 1.11 -2.69
N ALA A 238 -20.13 1.78 -2.88
CA ALA A 238 -20.51 2.31 -4.19
C ALA A 238 -19.54 3.40 -4.67
N GLU A 239 -19.07 4.25 -3.76
CA GLU A 239 -18.03 5.25 -4.05
C GLU A 239 -16.68 4.61 -4.36
N ALA A 240 -16.28 3.58 -3.61
CA ALA A 240 -15.06 2.81 -3.90
C ALA A 240 -15.14 2.13 -5.28
N GLU A 241 -16.30 1.58 -5.66
CA GLU A 241 -16.51 0.99 -6.99
C GLU A 241 -16.46 2.03 -8.11
N ALA A 242 -17.07 3.21 -7.91
CA ALA A 242 -16.99 4.30 -8.88
C ALA A 242 -15.54 4.82 -9.03
N ALA A 243 -14.83 5.00 -7.92
CA ALA A 243 -13.42 5.39 -7.91
C ALA A 243 -12.54 4.34 -8.60
N LEU A 244 -12.84 3.05 -8.40
CA LEU A 244 -12.14 1.95 -9.05
C LEU A 244 -12.33 2.00 -10.56
N ALA A 245 -13.54 2.27 -11.04
CA ALA A 245 -13.81 2.45 -12.46
C ALA A 245 -13.01 3.64 -13.04
N ALA A 246 -12.96 4.77 -12.33
CA ALA A 246 -12.17 5.94 -12.74
C ALA A 246 -10.64 5.65 -12.77
N ALA A 247 -10.13 4.92 -11.77
CA ALA A 247 -8.72 4.52 -11.72
C ALA A 247 -8.35 3.59 -12.89
N LEU A 248 -9.23 2.65 -13.24
CA LEU A 248 -9.03 1.76 -14.38
C LEU A 248 -9.10 2.50 -15.73
N ASP A 249 -10.02 3.45 -15.89
CA ASP A 249 -10.12 4.28 -17.10
C ASP A 249 -8.85 5.13 -17.31
N ALA A 250 -8.22 5.56 -16.22
CA ALA A 250 -6.97 6.30 -16.22
C ALA A 250 -5.69 5.43 -16.31
N ASP A 251 -5.82 4.11 -16.50
CA ASP A 251 -4.71 3.14 -16.43
C ASP A 251 -3.88 3.25 -15.12
N ASN A 252 -4.48 3.75 -14.04
CA ASN A 252 -3.83 3.92 -12.75
C ASN A 252 -3.99 2.65 -11.90
N PHE A 253 -3.20 1.62 -12.24
CA PHE A 253 -3.24 0.34 -11.52
C PHE A 253 -2.76 0.43 -10.07
N ASP A 254 -1.97 1.44 -9.75
CA ASP A 254 -1.51 1.75 -8.40
C ASP A 254 -2.69 2.10 -7.49
N LEU A 255 -3.45 3.13 -7.87
CA LEU A 255 -4.67 3.52 -7.16
C LEU A 255 -5.75 2.44 -7.22
N ALA A 256 -5.91 1.75 -8.36
CA ALA A 256 -6.88 0.67 -8.48
C ALA A 256 -6.59 -0.47 -7.49
N ALA A 257 -5.32 -0.83 -7.29
CA ALA A 257 -4.92 -1.85 -6.32
C ALA A 257 -5.21 -1.41 -4.88
N GLU A 258 -5.01 -0.13 -4.53
CA GLU A 258 -5.39 0.40 -3.21
C GLU A 258 -6.90 0.37 -3.03
N LEU A 259 -7.68 0.84 -4.00
CA LEU A 259 -9.15 0.85 -3.90
C LEU A 259 -9.72 -0.55 -3.67
N LEU A 260 -9.11 -1.58 -4.27
CA LEU A 260 -9.54 -2.97 -4.10
C LEU A 260 -9.43 -3.49 -2.66
N TRP A 261 -8.57 -2.95 -1.80
CA TRP A 261 -8.51 -3.42 -0.42
C TRP A 261 -9.73 -2.99 0.39
N THR A 262 -10.58 -2.12 -0.12
CA THR A 262 -11.76 -1.61 0.60
C THR A 262 -12.68 -2.74 1.04
N TRP A 263 -12.94 -3.71 0.17
CA TRP A 263 -13.78 -4.87 0.48
C TRP A 263 -13.23 -5.75 1.60
N PRO A 264 -12.00 -6.30 1.50
CA PRO A 264 -11.44 -7.11 2.58
C PRO A 264 -11.11 -6.31 3.85
N MET A 265 -10.97 -4.98 3.77
CA MET A 265 -10.74 -4.11 4.94
C MET A 265 -12.01 -3.75 5.69
N LEU A 266 -13.14 -3.61 5.00
CA LEU A 266 -14.45 -3.36 5.63
C LEU A 266 -15.22 -4.64 5.97
N ASP A 267 -14.61 -5.81 5.76
CA ASP A 267 -15.23 -7.13 5.93
C ASP A 267 -16.54 -7.23 5.14
N ARG A 268 -16.44 -6.95 3.83
CA ARG A 268 -17.59 -6.97 2.92
C ARG A 268 -17.35 -7.85 1.70
N PRO A 269 -18.40 -8.52 1.18
CA PRO A 269 -18.28 -9.31 -0.03
C PRO A 269 -17.81 -8.47 -1.21
N TRP A 270 -16.84 -8.97 -1.97
CA TRP A 270 -16.35 -8.33 -3.17
C TRP A 270 -17.47 -8.12 -4.19
N SER A 271 -17.57 -6.92 -4.74
CA SER A 271 -18.50 -6.65 -5.83
C SER A 271 -18.03 -7.31 -7.15
N PRO A 272 -18.93 -7.52 -8.12
CA PRO A 272 -18.52 -8.01 -9.45
C PRO A 272 -17.47 -7.13 -10.13
N ALA A 273 -17.54 -5.80 -9.96
CA ALA A 273 -16.55 -4.87 -10.50
C ALA A 273 -15.19 -5.02 -9.81
N ALA A 274 -15.17 -5.16 -8.48
CA ALA A 274 -13.94 -5.41 -7.72
C ALA A 274 -13.27 -6.73 -8.12
N VAL A 275 -14.07 -7.79 -8.32
CA VAL A 275 -13.56 -9.08 -8.82
C VAL A 275 -12.96 -8.93 -10.23
N PHE A 276 -13.66 -8.24 -11.14
CA PHE A 276 -13.17 -8.00 -12.49
C PHE A 276 -11.84 -7.22 -12.48
N ALA A 277 -11.77 -6.15 -11.70
CA ALA A 277 -10.56 -5.34 -11.57
C ALA A 277 -9.40 -6.16 -10.98
N PHE A 278 -9.66 -6.98 -9.96
CA PHE A 278 -8.63 -7.87 -9.41
C PHE A 278 -8.10 -8.84 -10.47
N ASP A 279 -8.99 -9.47 -11.25
CA ASP A 279 -8.61 -10.40 -12.31
C ASP A 279 -7.80 -9.68 -13.42
N LEU A 280 -8.17 -8.44 -13.75
CA LEU A 280 -7.42 -7.60 -14.70
C LEU A 280 -6.02 -7.26 -14.20
N LEU A 281 -5.90 -6.71 -12.99
CA LEU A 281 -4.62 -6.34 -12.37
C LEU A 281 -3.72 -7.59 -12.20
N SER A 282 -4.32 -8.71 -11.78
CA SER A 282 -3.62 -9.99 -11.66
C SER A 282 -3.06 -10.46 -13.00
N LYS A 283 -3.82 -10.34 -14.08
CA LYS A 283 -3.35 -10.70 -15.42
C LYS A 283 -2.21 -9.79 -15.89
N VAL A 284 -2.33 -8.47 -15.67
CA VAL A 284 -1.25 -7.52 -16.00
C VAL A 284 0.03 -7.87 -15.22
N GLN A 285 -0.11 -8.17 -13.92
CA GLN A 285 1.03 -8.56 -13.09
C GLN A 285 1.65 -9.89 -13.52
N ASP A 286 0.84 -10.88 -13.92
CA ASP A 286 1.33 -12.15 -14.43
C ASP A 286 2.09 -12.00 -15.76
N GLU A 287 1.63 -11.11 -16.63
CA GLU A 287 2.27 -10.83 -17.94
C GLU A 287 3.61 -10.10 -17.79
N LEU A 288 3.72 -9.16 -16.83
CA LEU A 288 4.88 -8.29 -16.68
C LEU A 288 5.84 -8.72 -15.56
N GLY A 289 5.39 -9.55 -14.62
CA GLY A 289 6.14 -9.92 -13.41
C GLY A 289 6.18 -8.82 -12.33
N PHE A 290 5.42 -7.75 -12.50
CA PHE A 290 5.22 -6.64 -11.55
C PHE A 290 3.91 -5.93 -11.92
N LEU A 291 3.34 -5.15 -11.00
CA LEU A 291 2.19 -4.29 -11.33
C LEU A 291 2.71 -2.90 -11.73
N PRO A 292 2.47 -2.42 -12.97
CA PRO A 292 2.92 -1.10 -13.40
C PRO A 292 2.33 0.02 -12.55
N GLY A 293 3.15 0.95 -12.08
CA GLY A 293 2.66 2.21 -11.52
C GLY A 293 2.43 3.28 -12.60
N PRO A 294 1.92 4.47 -12.22
CA PRO A 294 1.34 5.45 -13.14
C PRO A 294 2.34 5.97 -14.20
N ASP A 295 3.61 6.11 -13.84
CA ASP A 295 4.64 6.61 -14.77
C ASP A 295 5.30 5.52 -15.62
N HIS A 296 4.98 4.24 -15.40
CA HIS A 296 5.72 3.13 -16.03
C HIS A 296 5.64 3.17 -17.56
N ALA A 297 4.43 3.34 -18.12
CA ALA A 297 4.22 3.35 -19.57
C ALA A 297 5.00 4.48 -20.26
N ARG A 298 5.07 5.66 -19.61
CA ARG A 298 5.85 6.81 -20.09
C ARG A 298 7.33 6.46 -20.21
N TRP A 299 7.91 5.86 -19.18
CA TRP A 299 9.34 5.53 -19.16
C TRP A 299 9.70 4.31 -20.00
N THR A 300 8.74 3.45 -20.33
CA THR A 300 8.92 2.38 -21.31
C THR A 300 8.89 2.91 -22.75
N ALA A 301 8.02 3.89 -23.04
CA ALA A 301 7.91 4.50 -24.37
C ALA A 301 9.10 5.43 -24.70
N ALA A 302 9.63 6.13 -23.69
CA ALA A 302 10.80 6.99 -23.81
C ALA A 302 11.82 6.66 -22.70
N PRO A 303 12.63 5.58 -22.88
CA PRO A 303 13.59 5.16 -21.88
C PRO A 303 14.62 6.25 -21.56
N ALA A 304 14.83 6.46 -20.26
CA ALA A 304 15.87 7.35 -19.76
C ALA A 304 17.27 6.84 -20.17
N PRO A 305 18.12 7.66 -20.82
CA PRO A 305 19.47 7.25 -21.21
C PRO A 305 20.30 6.78 -20.01
N GLY A 306 20.91 5.61 -20.13
CA GLY A 306 21.80 5.06 -19.10
C GLY A 306 21.10 4.41 -17.89
N LEU A 307 19.76 4.33 -17.90
CA LEU A 307 19.00 3.63 -16.87
C LEU A 307 18.68 2.20 -17.33
N ALA A 308 19.01 1.19 -16.50
CA ALA A 308 18.66 -0.19 -16.80
C ALA A 308 17.14 -0.39 -16.73
N PRO A 309 16.54 -1.28 -17.55
CA PRO A 309 15.09 -1.54 -17.51
C PRO A 309 14.57 -1.93 -16.12
N ASP A 310 15.31 -2.77 -15.40
CA ASP A 310 14.99 -3.16 -14.02
C ASP A 310 14.93 -1.98 -13.05
N GLU A 311 15.75 -0.96 -13.27
CA GLU A 311 15.79 0.25 -12.45
C GLU A 311 14.58 1.15 -12.73
N VAL A 312 14.12 1.21 -13.99
CA VAL A 312 12.85 1.86 -14.35
C VAL A 312 11.70 1.18 -13.60
N VAL A 313 11.61 -0.15 -13.66
CA VAL A 313 10.57 -0.93 -12.97
C VAL A 313 10.58 -0.64 -11.47
N LEU A 314 11.75 -0.67 -10.82
CA LEU A 314 11.83 -0.38 -9.38
C LEU A 314 11.32 1.02 -9.05
N ARG A 315 11.68 2.04 -9.84
CA ARG A 315 11.27 3.43 -9.54
C ARG A 315 9.81 3.72 -9.83
N THR A 316 9.25 3.10 -10.87
CA THR A 316 7.89 3.41 -11.32
C THR A 316 6.83 2.48 -10.77
N SER A 317 7.20 1.27 -10.35
CA SER A 317 6.24 0.17 -10.19
C SER A 317 6.37 -0.59 -8.87
N TYR A 318 7.31 -0.21 -8.00
CA TYR A 318 7.47 -0.93 -6.72
C TYR A 318 6.23 -0.76 -5.82
N HIS A 319 5.68 0.46 -5.73
CA HIS A 319 4.56 0.77 -4.84
C HIS A 319 3.31 -0.03 -5.23
N ALA A 320 2.85 0.07 -6.48
CA ALA A 320 1.74 -0.73 -7.01
C ALA A 320 1.93 -2.25 -6.77
N THR A 321 3.16 -2.75 -6.94
CA THR A 321 3.47 -4.17 -6.68
C THR A 321 3.35 -4.53 -5.19
N LEU A 322 3.78 -3.63 -4.30
CA LEU A 322 3.63 -3.79 -2.85
C LEU A 322 2.16 -3.77 -2.42
N VAL A 323 1.39 -2.80 -2.92
CA VAL A 323 -0.04 -2.67 -2.65
C VAL A 323 -0.79 -3.93 -3.10
N MET A 324 -0.48 -4.47 -4.29
CA MET A 324 -1.07 -5.73 -4.75
C MET A 324 -0.75 -6.90 -3.80
N GLY A 325 0.48 -6.99 -3.29
CA GLY A 325 0.84 -7.99 -2.29
C GLY A 325 0.11 -7.81 -0.96
N MET A 326 -0.03 -6.57 -0.49
CA MET A 326 -0.81 -6.23 0.71
C MET A 326 -2.28 -6.60 0.55
N LEU A 327 -2.88 -6.28 -0.60
CA LEU A 327 -4.23 -6.68 -0.96
C LEU A 327 -4.40 -8.21 -0.90
N CYS A 328 -3.47 -8.96 -1.50
CA CYS A 328 -3.51 -10.42 -1.45
C CYS A 328 -3.35 -10.96 -0.02
N ALA A 329 -2.48 -10.36 0.80
CA ALA A 329 -2.36 -10.73 2.22
C ALA A 329 -3.66 -10.47 2.99
N ALA A 330 -4.34 -9.35 2.74
CA ALA A 330 -5.63 -9.04 3.34
C ALA A 330 -6.73 -10.03 2.88
N ALA A 331 -6.77 -10.37 1.60
CA ALA A 331 -7.73 -11.31 1.02
C ALA A 331 -7.50 -12.77 1.47
N LEU A 332 -6.29 -13.11 1.92
CA LEU A 332 -5.96 -14.44 2.46
C LEU A 332 -6.49 -14.66 3.89
N ARG A 333 -6.96 -13.62 4.56
CA ARG A 333 -7.57 -13.74 5.89
C ARG A 333 -8.91 -14.47 5.85
N PRO A 334 -9.28 -15.18 6.94
CA PRO A 334 -10.62 -15.74 7.07
C PRO A 334 -11.71 -14.68 6.84
N GLY A 335 -12.72 -15.00 6.03
CA GLY A 335 -13.86 -14.11 5.74
C GLY A 335 -13.62 -13.06 4.65
N ALA A 336 -12.36 -12.73 4.32
CA ALA A 336 -12.00 -11.68 3.37
C ALA A 336 -11.77 -12.18 1.93
N ALA A 337 -11.89 -13.49 1.72
CA ALA A 337 -11.54 -14.15 0.47
C ALA A 337 -12.35 -13.64 -0.72
N LEU A 338 -11.66 -13.47 -1.84
CA LEU A 338 -12.28 -13.30 -3.15
C LEU A 338 -13.21 -14.49 -3.44
N PRO A 339 -14.38 -14.25 -4.09
CA PRO A 339 -15.20 -15.34 -4.58
C PRO A 339 -14.37 -16.26 -5.47
N ALA A 340 -14.57 -17.58 -5.40
CA ALA A 340 -13.95 -18.49 -6.36
C ALA A 340 -14.45 -18.16 -7.78
N SER A 341 -13.61 -18.33 -8.79
CA SER A 341 -14.06 -18.20 -10.19
C SER A 341 -15.24 -19.15 -10.42
N PRO A 342 -16.33 -18.69 -11.07
CA PRO A 342 -17.37 -19.62 -11.49
C PRO A 342 -16.70 -20.68 -12.37
N VAL A 343 -16.87 -21.95 -12.02
CA VAL A 343 -16.48 -23.06 -12.88
C VAL A 343 -17.19 -22.81 -14.21
N SER A 344 -16.45 -22.66 -15.30
CA SER A 344 -17.05 -22.51 -16.63
C SER A 344 -18.11 -23.59 -16.81
N PRO A 345 -19.34 -23.26 -17.23
CA PRO A 345 -20.33 -24.28 -17.54
C PRO A 345 -19.69 -25.24 -18.53
N ALA A 346 -19.73 -26.55 -18.21
CA ALA A 346 -19.25 -27.59 -19.10
C ALA A 346 -19.81 -27.33 -20.49
N SER A 347 -18.94 -27.32 -21.51
CA SER A 347 -19.37 -27.22 -22.90
C SER A 347 -20.51 -28.21 -23.13
N PRO A 348 -21.64 -27.79 -23.74
CA PRO A 348 -22.70 -28.73 -24.05
C PRO A 348 -22.11 -29.84 -24.91
N ALA A 349 -22.31 -31.08 -24.47
CA ALA A 349 -21.90 -32.26 -25.22
C ALA A 349 -22.52 -32.18 -26.62
N SER A 350 -21.66 -32.29 -27.63
CA SER A 350 -22.01 -32.26 -29.05
C SER A 350 -22.99 -33.35 -29.47
#